data_AF-A0A443HHK6-F1
#
_entry.id   AF-A0A443HHK6-F1
#
_cell.length_a   1.000
_cell.length_b   1.000
_cell.length_c   1.000
_cell.angle_alpha   90.00
_cell.angle_beta   90.00
_cell.angle_gamma   90.00
#
_symmetry.space_group_name_H-M   'P 1'
#
loop_
_entity.id
_entity.type
_entity.pdbx_description
1 polymer ?
#
loop_
_entity_poly.entity_id
_entity_poly.type
_entity_poly.pdbx_seq_one_letter_code
_entity_poly.pdbx_strand_id
1 'polypeptide(L)'
;MPTSLAHEAAASEFAEIFLEVLRPMGLYDKLYKWGSATRYNDKDYPRYWPTVVLEVALTEPPSKLMSDIRYWLGQSSRSVEVVVTLQINRNMREIILQNWQSANSRPHRIQQVTVYKGSNDTIKVDDGPLVIDFEKLFLHPPGTPQEKKNIGLGDGELQYLATSIWTAQNLDQEDDE
;
A
#
# COMPACT_ATOMS: atom_id res chain seq x y z
N MET A 1 2.16 3.07 -20.97
CA MET A 1 1.81 1.64 -20.99
C MET A 1 0.47 1.49 -20.32
N PRO A 2 -0.42 0.62 -20.80
CA PRO A 2 -1.63 0.29 -20.04
C PRO A 2 -1.22 -0.23 -18.66
N THR A 3 -2.00 0.09 -17.65
CA THR A 3 -1.85 -0.45 -16.30
C THR A 3 -2.18 -1.94 -16.36
N SER A 4 -1.30 -2.82 -15.88
CA SER A 4 -1.57 -4.27 -15.86
C SER A 4 -2.69 -4.62 -14.88
N LEU A 5 -3.45 -5.68 -15.12
CA LEU A 5 -4.51 -6.16 -14.23
C LEU A 5 -3.98 -6.44 -12.82
N ALA A 6 -2.78 -7.00 -12.68
CA ALA A 6 -2.16 -7.23 -11.36
C ALA A 6 -1.94 -5.92 -10.57
N HIS A 7 -1.56 -4.85 -11.25
CA HIS A 7 -1.37 -3.53 -10.63
C HIS A 7 -2.72 -2.91 -10.25
N GLU A 8 -3.73 -3.02 -11.11
CA GLU A 8 -5.08 -2.52 -10.79
C GLU A 8 -5.68 -3.26 -9.59
N ALA A 9 -5.63 -4.61 -9.61
CA ALA A 9 -6.07 -5.45 -8.50
C ALA A 9 -5.34 -5.10 -7.20
N ALA A 10 -4.01 -4.89 -7.25
CA ALA A 10 -3.25 -4.52 -6.06
C ALA A 10 -3.74 -3.18 -5.46
N ALA A 11 -4.02 -2.19 -6.31
CA ALA A 11 -4.47 -0.89 -5.85
C ALA A 11 -5.94 -0.90 -5.37
N SER A 12 -6.83 -1.60 -6.06
CA SER A 12 -8.25 -1.68 -5.70
C SER A 12 -8.46 -2.49 -4.43
N GLU A 13 -7.93 -3.71 -4.39
CA GLU A 13 -8.14 -4.64 -3.27
C GLU A 13 -7.49 -4.12 -1.99
N PHE A 14 -6.29 -3.55 -2.08
CA PHE A 14 -5.67 -2.93 -0.90
C PHE A 14 -6.55 -1.82 -0.33
N ALA A 15 -7.09 -0.94 -1.19
CA ALA A 15 -7.94 0.17 -0.74
C ALA A 15 -9.23 -0.35 -0.08
N GLU A 16 -9.87 -1.37 -0.66
CA GLU A 16 -11.07 -1.97 -0.11
C GLU A 16 -10.83 -2.62 1.26
N ILE A 17 -9.82 -3.47 1.37
CA ILE A 17 -9.40 -4.10 2.63
C ILE A 17 -9.11 -3.04 3.68
N PHE A 18 -8.35 -2.00 3.31
CA PHE A 18 -7.97 -0.93 4.22
C PHE A 18 -9.19 -0.19 4.78
N LEU A 19 -10.17 0.12 3.93
CA LEU A 19 -11.41 0.76 4.37
C LEU A 19 -12.25 -0.19 5.25
N GLU A 20 -12.36 -1.47 4.89
CA GLU A 20 -13.09 -2.46 5.69
C GLU A 20 -12.52 -2.60 7.11
N VAL A 21 -11.20 -2.54 7.26
CA VAL A 21 -10.55 -2.57 8.58
C VAL A 21 -10.91 -1.38 9.47
N LEU A 22 -11.34 -0.25 8.87
CA LEU A 22 -11.82 0.94 9.57
C LEU A 22 -13.31 0.89 9.94
N ARG A 23 -14.08 -0.01 9.32
CA ARG A 23 -15.52 -0.19 9.60
C ARG A 23 -15.82 -0.46 11.08
N PRO A 24 -15.16 -1.40 11.79
CA PRO A 24 -15.42 -1.63 13.21
C PRO A 24 -15.01 -0.46 14.12
N MET A 25 -14.19 0.48 13.61
CA MET A 25 -13.83 1.71 14.32
C MET A 25 -14.86 2.84 14.09
N GLY A 26 -15.83 2.66 13.18
CA GLY A 26 -16.75 3.71 12.77
C GLY A 26 -16.11 4.79 11.88
N LEU A 27 -14.98 4.46 11.23
CA LEU A 27 -14.15 5.42 10.48
C LEU A 27 -14.17 5.19 8.97
N TYR A 28 -14.97 4.23 8.49
CA TYR A 28 -15.08 3.89 7.06
C TYR A 28 -15.34 5.12 6.18
N ASP A 29 -16.27 5.99 6.58
CA ASP A 29 -16.64 7.20 5.84
C ASP A 29 -15.76 8.42 6.14
N LYS A 30 -14.66 8.25 6.90
CA LYS A 30 -13.76 9.35 7.30
C LYS A 30 -12.58 9.53 6.36
N LEU A 31 -12.33 8.58 5.47
CA LEU A 31 -11.28 8.67 4.47
C LEU A 31 -11.89 8.73 3.07
N TYR A 32 -11.25 9.50 2.20
CA TYR A 32 -11.61 9.57 0.79
C TYR A 32 -10.49 8.95 -0.05
N LYS A 33 -10.83 7.99 -0.92
CA LYS A 33 -9.87 7.44 -1.89
C LYS A 33 -9.56 8.53 -2.91
N TRP A 34 -8.30 8.95 -2.99
CA TRP A 34 -7.88 10.01 -3.91
C TRP A 34 -7.03 9.47 -5.07
N GLY A 35 -7.65 9.36 -6.25
CA GLY A 35 -6.97 9.09 -7.52
C GLY A 35 -6.24 7.74 -7.63
N SER A 36 -5.75 7.44 -8.82
CA SER A 36 -4.75 6.38 -9.10
C SER A 36 -3.60 7.09 -9.81
N ALA A 37 -2.44 7.19 -9.17
CA ALA A 37 -1.32 7.97 -9.69
C ALA A 37 -0.49 7.17 -10.70
N THR A 38 -1.10 6.67 -11.79
CA THR A 38 -0.35 5.87 -12.77
C THR A 38 0.51 6.71 -13.73
N ARG A 39 0.48 8.05 -13.64
CA ARG A 39 1.28 8.95 -14.49
C ARG A 39 1.33 10.37 -13.92
N TYR A 40 2.40 10.73 -13.20
CA TYR A 40 2.70 12.13 -12.94
C TYR A 40 3.44 12.73 -14.14
N ASN A 41 2.71 13.37 -15.04
CA ASN A 41 3.30 14.43 -15.86
C ASN A 41 3.40 15.69 -14.98
N ASP A 42 4.47 15.75 -14.18
CA ASP A 42 5.22 16.91 -13.63
C ASP A 42 4.57 18.27 -13.27
N LYS A 43 3.25 18.52 -13.32
CA LYS A 43 2.71 19.87 -13.07
C LYS A 43 1.41 20.03 -12.28
N ASP A 44 0.67 18.96 -11.98
CA ASP A 44 -0.57 19.09 -11.21
C ASP A 44 -0.36 18.62 -9.77
N TYR A 45 0.05 19.53 -8.89
CA TYR A 45 0.05 19.28 -7.45
C TYR A 45 -1.37 18.92 -6.99
N PRO A 46 -1.55 17.90 -6.14
CA PRO A 46 -2.87 17.62 -5.64
C PRO A 46 -3.31 18.83 -4.80
N ARG A 47 -4.54 19.33 -5.04
CA ARG A 47 -5.07 20.50 -4.32
C ARG A 47 -5.11 20.27 -2.80
N TYR A 48 -5.14 19.00 -2.39
CA TYR A 48 -4.99 18.52 -1.01
C TYR A 48 -4.03 17.33 -1.00
N TRP A 49 -3.07 17.33 -0.09
CA TRP A 49 -2.14 16.22 0.08
C TRP A 49 -2.80 15.09 0.90
N PRO A 50 -2.60 13.81 0.51
CA PRO A 50 -3.03 12.68 1.34
C PRO A 50 -2.11 12.52 2.57
N THR A 51 -2.63 11.91 3.63
CA THR A 51 -1.83 11.54 4.82
C THR A 51 -1.08 10.23 4.63
N VAL A 52 -1.68 9.30 3.86
CA VAL A 52 -1.13 7.99 3.51
C VAL A 52 -1.22 7.78 2.00
N VAL A 53 -0.13 7.29 1.40
CA VAL A 53 -0.06 6.94 -0.03
C VAL A 53 0.23 5.45 -0.18
N LEU A 54 -0.41 4.79 -1.15
CA LEU A 54 -0.04 3.45 -1.61
C LEU A 54 0.68 3.57 -2.97
N GLU A 55 1.90 3.05 -3.05
CA GLU A 55 2.67 2.92 -4.29
C GLU A 55 2.81 1.45 -4.68
N VAL A 56 2.29 1.10 -5.85
CA VAL A 56 2.32 -0.28 -6.37
C VAL A 56 3.41 -0.40 -7.43
N ALA A 57 4.36 -1.31 -7.22
CA ALA A 57 5.46 -1.55 -8.14
C ALA A 57 5.45 -3.01 -8.64
N LEU A 58 5.33 -3.19 -9.96
CA LEU A 58 5.27 -4.52 -10.58
C LEU A 58 6.63 -4.95 -11.15
N THR A 59 7.22 -4.12 -12.00
CA THR A 59 8.53 -4.37 -12.62
C THR A 59 9.45 -3.16 -12.51
N GLU A 60 9.05 -2.18 -11.69
CA GLU A 60 9.77 -0.94 -11.58
C GLU A 60 11.10 -1.16 -10.86
N PRO A 61 12.20 -0.54 -11.33
CA PRO A 61 13.47 -0.69 -10.66
C PRO A 61 13.39 -0.08 -9.25
N PRO A 62 14.10 -0.63 -8.25
CA PRO A 62 14.11 -0.10 -6.89
C PRO A 62 14.45 1.40 -6.79
N SER A 63 15.24 1.91 -7.74
CA SER A 63 15.58 3.34 -7.83
C SER A 63 14.39 4.23 -8.16
N LYS A 64 13.44 3.76 -8.98
CA LYS A 64 12.22 4.51 -9.31
C LYS A 64 11.31 4.57 -8.08
N LEU A 65 11.04 3.43 -7.46
CA LEU A 65 10.23 3.37 -6.24
C LEU A 65 10.81 4.26 -5.12
N MET A 66 12.13 4.26 -4.96
CA MET A 66 12.80 5.16 -4.00
C MET A 66 12.65 6.65 -4.37
N SER A 67 12.60 6.98 -5.66
CA SER A 67 12.30 8.34 -6.12
C SER A 67 10.88 8.76 -5.73
N ASP A 68 9.90 7.88 -5.92
CA ASP A 68 8.50 8.14 -5.59
C ASP A 68 8.31 8.30 -4.07
N ILE A 69 8.93 7.43 -3.27
CA ILE A 69 8.94 7.56 -1.80
C ILE A 69 9.54 8.93 -1.37
N ARG A 70 10.67 9.33 -1.97
CA ARG A 70 11.31 10.64 -1.66
C ARG A 70 10.44 11.81 -2.08
N TYR A 71 9.73 11.68 -3.20
CA TYR A 71 8.79 12.69 -3.66
C TYR A 71 7.68 12.89 -2.61
N TRP A 72 6.98 11.82 -2.23
CA TRP A 72 5.84 11.92 -1.30
C TRP A 72 6.25 12.39 0.10
N LEU A 73 7.31 11.82 0.67
CA LEU A 73 7.75 12.17 2.03
C LEU A 73 8.55 13.48 2.09
N GLY A 74 9.10 13.94 0.96
CA GLY A 74 9.98 15.12 0.90
C GLY A 74 9.31 16.39 0.38
N GLN A 75 8.46 16.28 -0.64
CA GLN A 75 7.89 17.44 -1.35
C GLN A 75 6.52 17.87 -0.82
N SER A 76 5.85 17.04 0.00
CA SER A 76 4.50 17.32 0.52
C SER A 76 4.43 18.38 1.63
N SER A 77 5.52 19.10 1.91
CA SER A 77 5.63 19.97 3.10
C SER A 77 5.20 19.28 4.41
N ARG A 78 5.46 17.97 4.53
CA ARG A 78 5.05 17.09 5.66
C ARG A 78 3.56 16.77 5.73
N SER A 79 2.82 16.92 4.64
CA SER A 79 1.41 16.55 4.62
C SER A 79 1.19 15.04 4.47
N VAL A 80 2.16 14.34 3.85
CA VAL A 80 2.19 12.87 3.79
C VAL A 80 3.01 12.35 4.97
N GLU A 81 2.38 11.54 5.81
CA GLU A 81 3.00 10.92 6.99
C GLU A 81 3.49 9.50 6.70
N VAL A 82 2.81 8.76 5.82
CA VAL A 82 3.11 7.36 5.50
C VAL A 82 3.06 7.10 4.00
N VAL A 83 4.05 6.37 3.49
CA VAL A 83 4.01 5.74 2.17
C VAL A 83 4.07 4.24 2.36
N VAL A 84 3.02 3.54 1.95
CA VAL A 84 3.00 2.09 1.83
C VAL A 84 3.45 1.73 0.43
N THR A 85 4.50 0.94 0.29
CA THR A 85 4.85 0.36 -1.02
C THR A 85 4.39 -1.08 -1.09
N LEU A 86 3.85 -1.50 -2.22
CA LEU A 86 3.49 -2.88 -2.53
C LEU A 86 4.25 -3.30 -3.78
N GLN A 87 5.29 -4.10 -3.59
CA GLN A 87 6.10 -4.65 -4.68
C GLN A 87 5.61 -6.04 -5.04
N ILE A 88 5.36 -6.30 -6.31
CA ILE A 88 4.86 -7.58 -6.81
C ILE A 88 5.98 -8.25 -7.60
N ASN A 89 6.46 -9.39 -7.13
CA ASN A 89 7.41 -10.19 -7.88
C ASN A 89 6.66 -11.13 -8.82
N ARG A 90 6.61 -10.78 -10.12
CA ARG A 90 5.92 -11.57 -11.14
C ARG A 90 6.43 -13.02 -11.27
N ASN A 91 7.69 -13.27 -10.93
CA ASN A 91 8.31 -14.58 -11.12
C ASN A 91 8.18 -15.49 -9.90
N MET A 92 8.17 -14.92 -8.68
CA MET A 92 8.31 -15.70 -7.45
C MET A 92 7.05 -15.80 -6.58
N ARG A 93 5.85 -15.45 -7.09
CA ARG A 93 4.59 -15.42 -6.31
C ARG A 93 4.84 -14.85 -4.91
N GLU A 94 5.42 -13.66 -4.91
CA GLU A 94 5.86 -12.94 -3.73
C GLU A 94 5.41 -11.49 -3.85
N ILE A 95 4.93 -10.94 -2.74
CA ILE A 95 4.54 -9.55 -2.59
C ILE A 95 5.24 -9.02 -1.35
N ILE A 96 5.88 -7.86 -1.48
CA ILE A 96 6.56 -7.20 -0.36
C ILE A 96 5.83 -5.89 -0.09
N LEU A 97 5.25 -5.77 1.10
CA LEU A 97 4.67 -4.54 1.61
C LEU A 97 5.66 -3.85 2.54
N GLN A 98 5.82 -2.54 2.43
CA GLN A 98 6.69 -1.77 3.32
C GLN A 98 6.01 -0.49 3.76
N ASN A 99 6.14 -0.16 5.05
CA ASN A 99 5.72 1.12 5.61
C ASN A 99 6.93 2.06 5.69
N TRP A 100 6.88 3.17 4.95
CA TRP A 100 7.90 4.20 4.90
C TRP A 100 7.39 5.50 5.52
N GLN A 101 8.24 6.13 6.32
CA GLN A 101 7.94 7.37 7.03
C GLN A 101 9.14 8.31 6.99
N SER A 102 8.91 9.58 7.27
CA SER A 102 9.99 10.55 7.40
C SER A 102 10.64 10.45 8.78
N ALA A 103 11.92 10.12 8.83
CA ALA A 103 12.74 10.19 10.03
C ALA A 103 13.96 11.08 9.74
N ASN A 104 14.16 12.14 10.54
CA ASN A 104 15.22 13.13 10.32
C ASN A 104 15.24 13.70 8.89
N SER A 105 14.05 14.02 8.34
CA SER A 105 13.86 14.54 6.97
C SER A 105 14.33 13.60 5.87
N ARG A 106 14.39 12.29 6.14
CA ARG A 106 14.75 11.26 5.18
C ARG A 106 13.72 10.12 5.23
N PRO A 107 13.39 9.51 4.07
CA PRO A 107 12.62 8.29 4.08
C PRO A 107 13.30 7.19 4.88
N HIS A 108 12.55 6.57 5.77
CA HIS A 108 12.99 5.44 6.56
C HIS A 108 11.92 4.34 6.51
N ARG A 109 12.35 3.10 6.23
CA ARG A 109 11.46 1.94 6.28
C ARG A 109 11.27 1.54 7.73
N ILE A 110 10.04 1.64 8.22
CA ILE A 110 9.68 1.30 9.60
C ILE A 110 9.23 -0.16 9.70
N GLN A 111 8.62 -0.68 8.65
CA GLN A 111 8.15 -2.05 8.59
C GLN A 111 8.34 -2.65 7.20
N GLN A 112 8.52 -3.97 7.16
CA GLN A 112 8.37 -4.78 5.97
C GLN A 112 7.55 -6.02 6.32
N VAL A 113 6.65 -6.41 5.42
CA VAL A 113 5.85 -7.63 5.48
C VAL A 113 5.99 -8.35 4.15
N THR A 114 6.26 -9.64 4.18
CA THR A 114 6.41 -10.45 2.96
C THR A 114 5.29 -11.47 2.89
N VAL A 115 4.55 -11.48 1.78
CA VAL A 115 3.54 -12.49 1.48
C VAL A 115 4.02 -13.32 0.30
N TYR A 116 4.11 -14.63 0.46
CA TYR A 116 4.63 -15.50 -0.59
C TYR A 116 3.93 -16.84 -0.63
N LYS A 117 3.93 -17.47 -1.80
CA LYS A 117 3.42 -18.82 -1.99
C LYS A 117 4.54 -19.84 -1.80
N GLY A 118 4.41 -20.69 -0.78
CA GLY A 118 5.37 -21.77 -0.52
C GLY A 118 5.29 -22.92 -1.53
N SER A 119 6.24 -23.85 -1.46
CA SER A 119 6.34 -25.01 -2.36
C SER A 119 5.15 -25.98 -2.32
N ASN A 120 4.33 -25.92 -1.26
CA ASN A 120 3.12 -26.71 -1.07
C ASN A 120 1.85 -25.91 -1.43
N ASP A 121 1.97 -24.86 -2.23
CA ASP A 121 0.91 -23.91 -2.60
C ASP A 121 0.25 -23.17 -1.43
N THR A 122 0.80 -23.25 -0.21
CA THR A 122 0.31 -22.50 0.94
C THR A 122 0.82 -21.07 0.91
N ILE A 123 -0.08 -20.09 1.08
CA ILE A 123 0.28 -18.68 1.22
C ILE A 123 0.75 -18.43 2.64
N LYS A 124 1.93 -17.83 2.78
CA LYS A 124 2.55 -17.49 4.06
C LYS A 124 2.77 -15.98 4.16
N VAL A 125 2.75 -15.49 5.39
CA VAL A 125 3.00 -14.08 5.73
C VAL A 125 4.12 -14.06 6.75
N ASP A 126 5.22 -13.38 6.42
CA ASP A 126 6.34 -13.15 7.32
C ASP A 126 6.30 -11.68 7.80
N ASP A 127 6.60 -11.46 9.08
CA ASP A 127 6.67 -10.15 9.75
C ASP A 127 5.36 -9.32 9.73
N GLY A 128 4.21 -9.98 9.50
CA GLY A 128 2.88 -9.38 9.61
C GLY A 128 2.43 -9.13 11.06
N PRO A 129 1.33 -8.37 11.27
CA PRO A 129 0.48 -7.68 10.28
C PRO A 129 1.14 -6.41 9.73
N LEU A 130 0.69 -5.88 8.58
CA LEU A 130 1.06 -4.51 8.16
C LEU A 130 0.33 -3.51 9.05
N VAL A 131 1.05 -2.58 9.69
CA VAL A 131 0.47 -1.62 10.65
C VAL A 131 0.68 -0.18 10.20
N ILE A 132 -0.38 0.62 10.26
CA ILE A 132 -0.36 2.08 10.13
C ILE A 132 -0.83 2.70 11.44
N ASP A 133 -0.06 3.65 11.95
CA ASP A 133 -0.39 4.37 13.18
C ASP A 133 -1.65 5.23 12.99
N PHE A 134 -2.57 5.16 13.95
CA PHE A 134 -3.80 5.96 13.92
C PHE A 134 -3.51 7.46 13.78
N GLU A 135 -2.60 7.98 14.60
CA GLU A 135 -2.28 9.41 14.64
C GLU A 135 -1.66 9.91 13.33
N LYS A 136 -0.97 9.04 12.59
CA LYS A 136 -0.40 9.38 11.28
C LYS A 136 -1.46 9.39 10.19
N LEU A 137 -2.43 8.48 10.28
CA LEU A 137 -3.53 8.41 9.33
C LEU A 137 -4.51 9.59 9.48
N PHE A 138 -4.88 9.90 10.72
CA PHE A 138 -5.92 10.89 11.04
C PHE A 138 -5.39 12.25 11.50
N LEU A 139 -4.08 12.39 11.72
CA LEU A 139 -3.41 13.62 12.19
C LEU A 139 -3.91 14.16 13.54
N HIS A 140 -4.48 13.28 14.36
CA HIS A 140 -4.91 13.61 15.72
C HIS A 140 -4.87 12.36 16.62
N PRO A 141 -4.78 12.53 17.95
CA PRO A 141 -4.84 11.41 18.89
C PRO A 141 -6.23 10.76 18.91
N PRO A 142 -6.33 9.45 19.23
CA PRO A 142 -7.61 8.76 19.41
C PRO A 142 -8.54 9.46 20.41
N GLY A 143 -9.79 9.72 20.02
CA GLY A 143 -10.80 10.32 20.89
C GLY A 143 -11.66 9.29 21.63
N THR A 144 -11.77 8.07 21.09
CA THR A 144 -12.59 6.98 21.64
C THR A 144 -11.79 5.70 21.84
N PRO A 145 -12.25 4.75 22.69
CA PRO A 145 -11.60 3.44 22.84
C PRO A 145 -11.48 2.65 21.53
N GLN A 146 -12.43 2.83 20.61
CA GLN A 146 -12.45 2.19 19.30
C GLN A 146 -11.34 2.75 18.38
N GLU A 147 -11.08 4.06 18.46
CA GLU A 147 -10.01 4.76 17.72
C GLU A 147 -8.61 4.49 18.30
N LYS A 148 -8.48 3.94 19.52
CA LYS A 148 -7.15 3.65 20.12
C LYS A 148 -6.35 2.58 19.38
N LYS A 149 -6.96 1.88 18.43
CA LYS A 149 -6.31 0.80 17.69
C LYS A 149 -5.62 1.37 16.45
N ASN A 150 -4.36 1.01 16.27
CA ASN A 150 -3.68 1.16 15.00
C ASN A 150 -4.38 0.33 13.91
N ILE A 151 -4.16 0.73 12.66
CA ILE A 151 -4.81 0.16 11.49
C ILE A 151 -3.92 -0.99 11.03
N GLY A 152 -4.37 -2.22 11.25
CA GLY A 152 -3.61 -3.43 10.96
C GLY A 152 -4.28 -4.28 9.88
N LEU A 153 -3.53 -4.66 8.85
CA LEU A 153 -3.92 -5.69 7.88
C LEU A 153 -3.27 -7.00 8.33
N GLY A 154 -4.09 -7.92 8.84
CA GLY A 154 -3.67 -9.23 9.35
C GLY A 154 -3.34 -10.23 8.25
N ASP A 155 -2.92 -11.41 8.68
CA ASP A 155 -2.50 -12.49 7.77
C ASP A 155 -3.63 -12.86 6.81
N GLY A 156 -4.89 -12.91 7.28
CA GLY A 156 -6.04 -13.23 6.44
C GLY A 156 -6.29 -12.19 5.34
N GLU A 157 -6.24 -10.91 5.69
CA GLU A 157 -6.37 -9.81 4.73
C GLU A 157 -5.22 -9.82 3.71
N LEU A 158 -3.99 -10.05 4.18
CA LEU A 158 -2.80 -10.08 3.32
C LEU A 158 -2.76 -11.29 2.38
N GLN A 159 -3.24 -12.45 2.84
CA GLN A 159 -3.39 -13.65 2.01
C GLN A 159 -4.47 -13.46 0.93
N TYR A 160 -5.59 -12.82 1.30
CA TYR A 160 -6.65 -12.48 0.36
C TYR A 160 -6.13 -11.49 -0.71
N LEU A 161 -5.46 -10.41 -0.30
CA LEU A 161 -4.82 -9.46 -1.21
C LEU A 161 -3.88 -10.14 -2.20
N ALA A 162 -3.00 -11.02 -1.71
CA ALA A 162 -2.05 -11.74 -2.55
C ALA A 162 -2.74 -12.67 -3.56
N THR A 163 -3.83 -13.32 -3.15
CA THR A 163 -4.63 -14.20 -4.02
C THR A 163 -5.27 -13.41 -5.17
N SER A 164 -5.86 -12.25 -4.88
CA SER A 164 -6.45 -11.38 -5.91
C SER A 164 -5.40 -10.89 -6.91
N ILE A 165 -4.23 -10.47 -6.42
CA ILE A 165 -3.12 -9.99 -7.27
C ILE A 165 -2.59 -11.11 -8.17
N TRP A 166 -2.31 -12.29 -7.64
CA TRP A 166 -1.76 -13.38 -8.45
C TRP A 166 -2.76 -13.95 -9.45
N THR A 167 -4.05 -13.93 -9.12
CA THR A 167 -5.13 -14.27 -10.08
C THR A 167 -5.12 -13.29 -11.26
N ALA A 168 -5.11 -11.99 -10.99
CA ALA A 168 -5.04 -10.95 -12.02
C ALA A 168 -3.73 -11.02 -12.84
N GLN A 169 -2.61 -11.37 -12.20
CA GLN A 169 -1.34 -11.57 -12.89
C GLN A 169 -1.35 -12.76 -13.87
N ASN A 170 -2.13 -13.80 -13.60
CA ASN A 170 -2.26 -14.91 -14.54
C ASN A 170 -3.05 -14.49 -15.77
N LEU A 171 -4.12 -13.71 -15.59
CA LEU A 171 -4.89 -13.15 -16.69
C LEU A 171 -4.05 -12.22 -17.56
N ASP A 172 -3.18 -11.39 -16.95
CA ASP A 172 -2.19 -10.58 -17.70
C ASP A 172 -1.29 -11.43 -18.61
N GLN A 173 -0.95 -12.66 -18.20
CA GLN A 173 -0.05 -13.54 -18.95
C GLN A 173 -0.77 -14.30 -20.08
N GLU A 174 -2.07 -14.55 -19.94
CA GLU A 174 -2.90 -15.20 -20.96
C GLU A 174 -3.24 -14.24 -22.12
N ASP A 175 -3.33 -12.92 -21.87
CA ASP A 175 -3.60 -11.90 -22.90
C ASP A 175 -2.35 -11.55 -23.75
N ASP A 176 -1.14 -11.89 -23.27
CA ASP A 176 0.15 -11.60 -23.93
C ASP A 176 0.63 -12.75 -24.87
N GLU A 177 -0.07 -13.90 -24.91
CA GLU A 177 0.20 -15.07 -25.79
C GLU A 177 -0.64 -15.09 -27.08
#